data_AF-A0A6B3HRV7-F1
#
_entry.id   AF-A0A6B3HRV7-F1
#
_cell.length_a   1.000
_cell.length_b   1.000
_cell.length_c   1.000
_cell.angle_alpha   90.00
_cell.angle_beta   90.00
_cell.angle_gamma   90.00
#
_symmetry.space_group_name_H-M   'P 1'
#
loop_
_entity.id
_entity.type
_entity.pdbx_description
1 polymer ?
#
loop_
_entity_poly.entity_id
_entity_poly.type
_entity_poly.pdbx_seq_one_letter_code
_entity_poly.pdbx_strand_id
1 'polypeptide(L)'
;LAKAKEELTTALGRDPGTAELAEHLGIEEEEVIDGLIASNGYTAGSLDLPLGSDRSSAETVTYGDIKGDWDPAMELVEDLHALAPLLELLDEREREIIRMRFGQDMTQAQIGEHLGISQMHVSRILSRLLTKLRTDMLTQK
;
A
#
# COMPACT_ATOMS: atom_id res chain seq x y z
N LEU A 1 -2.62 -25.53 30.78
CA LEU A 1 -3.94 -25.49 30.09
C LEU A 1 -4.16 -26.70 29.17
N ALA A 2 -3.39 -26.87 28.08
CA ALA A 2 -3.60 -27.99 27.13
C ALA A 2 -3.63 -29.39 27.78
N LYS A 3 -2.67 -29.70 28.66
CA LYS A 3 -2.62 -30.97 29.40
C LYS A 3 -3.83 -31.18 30.32
N ALA A 4 -4.23 -30.15 31.05
CA ALA A 4 -5.42 -30.20 31.92
C ALA A 4 -6.71 -30.39 31.13
N LYS A 5 -6.81 -29.79 29.95
CA LYS A 5 -7.92 -30.02 29.02
C LYS A 5 -7.98 -31.48 28.58
N GLU A 6 -6.86 -32.08 28.15
CA GLU A 6 -6.81 -33.50 27.75
C GLU A 6 -7.18 -34.47 28.88
N GLU A 7 -6.67 -34.22 30.09
CA GLU A 7 -6.97 -35.02 31.28
C GLU A 7 -8.47 -34.98 31.63
N LEU A 8 -9.07 -33.78 31.65
CA LEU A 8 -10.50 -33.61 31.92
C LEU A 8 -11.39 -34.12 30.79
N THR A 9 -11.00 -33.94 29.52
CA THR A 9 -11.75 -34.50 28.38
C THR A 9 -11.79 -36.02 28.46
N THR A 10 -10.69 -36.65 28.87
CA THR A 10 -10.62 -38.11 29.09
C THR A 10 -11.51 -38.54 30.26
N ALA A 11 -11.56 -37.75 31.33
CA ALA A 11 -12.35 -38.07 32.52
C ALA A 11 -13.87 -37.82 32.35
N LEU A 12 -14.24 -36.73 31.68
CA LEU A 12 -15.63 -36.28 31.52
C LEU A 12 -16.30 -36.84 30.25
N GLY A 13 -15.52 -37.34 29.30
CA GLY A 13 -16.00 -37.79 27.99
C GLY A 13 -16.55 -36.67 27.10
N ARG A 14 -16.32 -35.41 27.49
CA ARG A 14 -16.70 -34.18 26.77
C ARG A 14 -15.65 -33.11 27.03
N ASP A 15 -15.64 -32.04 26.23
CA ASP A 15 -14.79 -30.88 26.52
C ASP A 15 -15.17 -30.24 27.88
N PRO A 16 -14.18 -29.90 28.73
CA PRO A 16 -14.41 -29.21 29.99
C PRO A 16 -14.71 -27.72 29.79
N GLY A 17 -15.54 -27.17 30.66
CA GLY A 17 -15.80 -25.73 30.75
C GLY A 17 -14.64 -24.95 31.40
N THR A 18 -14.69 -23.62 31.32
CA THR A 18 -13.69 -22.72 31.94
C THR A 18 -13.64 -22.88 33.46
N ALA A 19 -14.80 -22.98 34.11
CA ALA A 19 -14.91 -23.21 35.56
C ALA A 19 -14.31 -24.57 35.98
N GLU A 20 -14.54 -25.63 35.20
CA GLU A 20 -14.00 -26.98 35.47
C GLU A 20 -12.47 -27.02 35.29
N LEU A 21 -11.95 -26.25 34.33
CA LEU A 21 -10.51 -26.07 34.13
C LEU A 21 -9.87 -25.26 35.27
N ALA A 22 -10.53 -24.21 35.73
CA ALA A 22 -10.09 -23.37 36.84
C ALA A 22 -10.00 -24.20 38.13
N GLU A 23 -11.04 -24.98 38.43
CA GLU A 23 -11.09 -25.87 39.59
C GLU A 23 -9.99 -26.94 39.54
N HIS A 24 -9.78 -27.59 38.38
CA HIS A 24 -8.75 -28.63 38.22
C HIS A 24 -7.31 -28.08 38.30
N LEU A 25 -7.11 -26.83 37.88
CA LEU A 25 -5.80 -26.18 37.89
C LEU A 25 -5.52 -25.38 39.18
N GLY A 26 -6.54 -25.16 40.01
CA GLY A 26 -6.45 -24.37 41.24
C GLY A 26 -6.14 -22.90 40.97
N ILE A 27 -6.62 -22.36 39.84
CA ILE A 27 -6.43 -20.95 39.43
C ILE A 27 -7.79 -20.28 39.23
N GLU A 28 -7.81 -18.96 39.17
CA GLU A 28 -9.05 -18.22 38.91
C GLU A 28 -9.54 -18.43 37.46
N GLU A 29 -10.84 -18.35 37.22
CA GLU A 29 -11.41 -18.48 35.88
C GLU A 29 -10.87 -17.42 34.90
N GLU A 30 -10.58 -16.22 35.41
CA GLU A 30 -9.97 -15.14 34.63
C GLU A 30 -8.57 -15.52 34.11
N GLU A 31 -7.76 -16.20 34.93
CA GLU A 31 -6.43 -16.69 34.52
C GLU A 31 -6.52 -17.82 33.48
N VAL A 32 -7.58 -18.64 33.53
CA VAL A 32 -7.88 -19.63 32.49
C VAL A 32 -8.22 -18.95 31.17
N ILE A 33 -9.05 -17.90 31.21
CA ILE A 33 -9.45 -17.13 30.02
C ILE A 33 -8.24 -16.46 29.39
N ASP A 34 -7.41 -15.78 30.18
CA ASP A 34 -6.19 -15.13 29.70
C ASP A 34 -5.20 -16.13 29.09
N GLY A 35 -5.03 -17.29 29.73
CA GLY A 35 -4.18 -18.34 29.20
C GLY A 35 -4.73 -18.99 27.92
N LEU A 36 -6.06 -19.07 27.75
CA LEU A 36 -6.69 -19.51 26.50
C LEU A 36 -6.51 -18.46 25.38
N ILE A 37 -6.65 -17.18 25.69
CA ILE A 37 -6.39 -16.07 24.75
C ILE A 37 -4.91 -16.06 24.33
N ALA A 38 -3.98 -16.18 25.29
CA ALA A 38 -2.55 -16.25 25.02
C ALA A 38 -2.18 -17.50 24.19
N SER A 39 -2.85 -18.63 24.43
CA SER A 39 -2.69 -19.86 23.62
C SER A 39 -3.21 -19.67 22.20
N ASN A 40 -4.29 -18.92 22.00
CA ASN A 40 -4.84 -18.62 20.66
C ASN A 40 -4.06 -17.49 19.95
N GLY A 41 -3.29 -16.68 20.67
CA GLY A 41 -2.49 -15.58 20.12
C GLY A 41 -1.35 -16.01 19.19
N TYR A 42 -0.99 -17.31 19.17
CA TYR A 42 0.04 -17.86 18.29
C TYR A 42 -0.44 -18.29 16.91
N THR A 43 -1.74 -18.20 16.62
CA THR A 43 -2.26 -18.50 15.27
C THR A 43 -2.54 -17.19 14.55
N ALA A 44 -1.55 -16.66 13.84
CA ALA A 44 -1.80 -15.58 12.90
C ALA A 44 -2.86 -16.04 11.87
N GLY A 45 -4.00 -15.36 11.83
CA GLY A 45 -5.04 -15.64 10.84
C GLY A 45 -4.50 -15.40 9.43
N SER A 46 -4.83 -16.30 8.49
CA SER A 46 -4.42 -16.14 7.09
C SER A 46 -5.10 -14.92 6.48
N LEU A 47 -4.36 -14.12 5.70
CA LEU A 47 -4.95 -13.08 4.85
C LEU A 47 -5.84 -13.69 3.76
N ASP A 48 -5.57 -14.92 3.35
CA ASP A 48 -6.36 -15.68 2.37
C ASP A 48 -7.64 -16.28 2.97
N LEU A 49 -7.98 -15.96 4.23
CA LEU A 49 -9.19 -16.47 4.86
C LEU A 49 -10.43 -15.88 4.16
N PRO A 50 -11.33 -16.72 3.60
CA PRO A 50 -12.59 -16.28 3.02
C PRO A 50 -13.47 -15.53 4.01
N LEU A 51 -13.94 -14.35 3.62
CA LEU A 51 -14.93 -13.56 4.33
C LEU A 51 -16.30 -13.81 3.71
N GLY A 52 -17.03 -14.81 4.22
CA GLY A 52 -18.40 -15.10 3.79
C GLY A 52 -18.72 -16.60 3.76
N SER A 53 -19.97 -16.95 4.06
CA SER A 53 -20.44 -18.34 4.09
C SER A 53 -21.16 -18.79 2.81
N ASP A 54 -21.32 -17.91 1.82
CA ASP A 54 -22.12 -18.20 0.63
C ASP A 54 -21.24 -18.70 -0.53
N ARG A 55 -21.29 -20.01 -0.77
CA ARG A 55 -20.52 -20.71 -1.82
C ARG A 55 -21.06 -20.44 -3.24
N SER A 56 -21.93 -19.44 -3.40
CA SER A 56 -22.64 -19.15 -4.66
C SER A 56 -22.24 -17.84 -5.34
N SER A 57 -21.42 -16.98 -4.73
CA SER A 57 -20.81 -15.83 -5.42
C SER A 57 -19.45 -16.23 -6.02
N ALA A 58 -19.24 -15.87 -7.29
CA ALA A 58 -18.06 -16.25 -8.06
C ALA A 58 -16.72 -15.64 -7.55
N GLU A 59 -16.77 -14.76 -6.55
CA GLU A 59 -15.60 -14.14 -5.93
C GLU A 59 -15.65 -14.39 -4.43
N THR A 60 -14.72 -15.20 -3.93
CA THR A 60 -14.50 -15.38 -2.50
C THR A 60 -13.60 -14.24 -2.04
N VAL A 61 -14.17 -13.21 -1.44
CA VAL A 61 -13.40 -12.07 -0.90
C VAL A 61 -12.61 -12.54 0.32
N THR A 62 -11.30 -12.27 0.35
CA THR A 62 -10.42 -12.62 1.46
C THR A 62 -10.14 -11.43 2.37
N TYR A 63 -9.57 -11.68 3.55
CA TYR A 63 -9.15 -10.61 4.45
C TYR A 63 -8.06 -9.71 3.84
N GLY A 64 -7.21 -10.25 2.97
CA GLY A 64 -6.20 -9.50 2.22
C GLY A 64 -6.79 -8.54 1.20
N ASP A 65 -7.92 -8.89 0.57
CA ASP A 65 -8.55 -8.06 -0.46
C ASP A 65 -9.19 -6.78 0.09
N ILE A 66 -9.60 -6.81 1.36
CA ILE A 66 -10.27 -5.68 2.02
C ILE A 66 -9.25 -4.80 2.77
N LYS A 67 -8.11 -5.38 3.14
CA LYS A 67 -7.13 -4.72 4.01
C LYS A 67 -5.91 -4.26 3.22
N GLY A 68 -6.08 -3.13 2.54
CA GLY A 68 -5.02 -2.38 1.89
C GLY A 68 -5.40 -0.91 1.79
N ASP A 69 -4.39 -0.05 1.60
CA ASP A 69 -4.59 1.33 1.18
C ASP A 69 -3.72 1.59 -0.05
N TRP A 70 -4.07 2.60 -0.83
CA TRP A 70 -3.25 3.02 -1.95
C TRP A 70 -1.93 3.58 -1.43
N ASP A 71 -0.80 3.12 -1.98
CA ASP A 71 0.51 3.70 -1.70
C ASP A 71 0.78 4.85 -2.69
N PRO A 72 0.74 6.13 -2.27
CA PRO A 72 1.03 7.25 -3.16
C PRO A 72 2.45 7.21 -3.73
N ALA A 73 3.38 6.50 -3.07
CA ALA A 73 4.75 6.34 -3.57
C ALA A 73 4.79 5.45 -4.83
N MET A 74 3.87 4.49 -4.98
CA MET A 74 3.77 3.68 -6.20
C MET A 74 3.32 4.52 -7.41
N GLU A 75 2.32 5.40 -7.23
CA GLU A 75 1.85 6.29 -8.29
C GLU A 75 2.97 7.20 -8.80
N LEU A 76 3.78 7.76 -7.89
CA LEU A 76 4.95 8.57 -8.24
C LEU A 76 5.99 7.78 -9.05
N VAL A 77 6.22 6.50 -8.69
CA VAL A 77 7.17 5.64 -9.42
C VAL A 77 6.68 5.38 -10.85
N GLU A 78 5.38 5.13 -11.03
CA GLU A 78 4.78 4.96 -12.35
C GLU A 78 4.90 6.22 -13.20
N ASP A 79 4.59 7.39 -12.63
CA ASP A 79 4.71 8.69 -13.31
C ASP A 79 6.14 8.97 -13.76
N LEU A 80 7.13 8.71 -12.89
CA LEU A 80 8.55 8.90 -13.23
C LEU A 80 9.01 7.92 -14.32
N HIS A 81 8.58 6.66 -14.26
CA HIS A 81 8.90 5.66 -15.28
C HIS A 81 8.30 6.02 -16.65
N ALA A 82 7.08 6.56 -16.69
CA ALA A 82 6.46 7.03 -17.93
C ALA A 82 7.13 8.31 -18.46
N LEU A 83 7.54 9.23 -17.58
CA LEU A 83 8.11 10.52 -17.97
C LEU A 83 9.56 10.41 -18.45
N ALA A 84 10.39 9.58 -17.80
CA ALA A 84 11.83 9.47 -18.09
C ALA A 84 12.17 9.28 -19.59
N PRO A 85 11.59 8.30 -20.32
CA PRO A 85 11.90 8.12 -21.74
C PRO A 85 11.43 9.30 -22.61
N LEU A 86 10.36 10.00 -22.21
CA LEU A 86 9.86 11.16 -22.95
C LEU A 86 10.80 12.36 -22.83
N LEU A 87 11.48 12.51 -21.69
CA LEU A 87 12.50 13.54 -21.49
C LEU A 87 13.75 13.30 -22.35
N GLU A 88 14.06 12.04 -22.67
CA GLU A 88 15.18 11.68 -23.56
C GLU A 88 14.90 12.07 -25.02
N LEU A 89 13.64 12.12 -25.43
CA LEU A 89 13.22 12.52 -26.78
C LEU A 89 13.21 14.04 -27.01
N LEU A 90 13.40 14.83 -25.96
CA LEU A 90 13.49 16.28 -26.07
C LEU A 90 14.74 16.68 -26.85
N ASP A 91 14.60 17.73 -27.67
CA ASP A 91 15.77 18.36 -28.27
C ASP A 91 16.63 19.06 -27.19
N GLU A 92 17.87 19.41 -27.55
CA GLU A 92 18.83 19.95 -26.57
C GLU A 92 18.34 21.26 -25.94
N ARG A 93 17.64 22.09 -26.70
CA ARG A 93 17.11 23.38 -26.22
C ARG A 93 15.93 23.17 -25.28
N GLU A 94 15.04 22.24 -25.61
CA GLU A 94 13.91 21.81 -24.81
C GLU A 94 14.38 21.22 -23.48
N ARG A 95 15.38 20.33 -23.52
CA ARG A 95 16.02 19.74 -22.32
C ARG A 95 16.68 20.81 -21.44
N GLU A 96 17.41 21.74 -22.03
CA GLU A 96 18.03 22.85 -21.30
C GLU A 96 17.00 23.74 -20.60
N ILE A 97 15.91 24.10 -21.28
CA ILE A 97 14.82 24.89 -20.69
C ILE A 97 14.16 24.14 -19.52
N ILE A 98 13.90 22.84 -19.66
CA ILE A 98 13.35 22.01 -18.58
C ILE A 98 14.32 21.94 -17.40
N ARG A 99 15.62 21.70 -17.65
CA ARG A 99 16.66 21.64 -16.62
C ARG A 99 16.74 22.95 -15.85
N MET A 100 16.77 24.10 -16.52
CA MET A 100 16.79 25.39 -15.84
C MET A 100 15.50 25.62 -15.04
N ARG A 101 14.33 25.26 -15.60
CA ARG A 101 13.05 25.54 -14.94
C ARG A 101 12.78 24.67 -13.73
N PHE A 102 13.06 23.37 -13.81
CA PHE A 102 12.66 22.38 -12.81
C PHE A 102 13.83 21.72 -12.07
N GLY A 103 15.05 21.78 -12.62
CA GLY A 103 16.26 21.29 -11.94
C GLY A 103 17.07 22.39 -11.25
N GLN A 104 16.89 23.65 -11.64
CA GLN A 104 17.62 24.80 -11.09
C GLN A 104 16.69 25.90 -10.55
N ASP A 105 15.37 25.66 -10.56
CA ASP A 105 14.33 26.58 -10.09
C ASP A 105 14.37 27.99 -10.69
N MET A 106 14.97 28.17 -11.88
CA MET A 106 15.04 29.47 -12.54
C MET A 106 13.65 29.92 -12.99
N THR A 107 13.34 31.20 -12.77
CA THR A 107 12.14 31.84 -13.33
C THR A 107 12.20 31.91 -14.84
N GLN A 108 11.05 31.96 -15.51
CA GLN A 108 11.01 32.12 -16.97
C GLN A 108 11.67 33.43 -17.45
N ALA A 109 11.71 34.46 -16.60
CA ALA A 109 12.43 35.70 -16.87
C ALA A 109 13.95 35.49 -16.85
N GLN A 110 14.48 34.82 -15.81
CA GLN A 110 15.90 34.46 -15.71
C GLN A 110 16.34 33.53 -16.85
N ILE A 111 15.48 32.58 -17.24
CA ILE A 111 15.73 31.70 -18.39
C ILE A 111 15.78 32.52 -19.69
N GLY A 112 14.85 33.46 -19.85
CA GLY A 112 14.80 34.34 -21.02
C GLY A 112 16.06 35.19 -21.14
N GLU A 113 16.50 35.79 -20.03
CA GLU A 113 17.75 36.53 -19.93
C GLU A 113 18.96 35.65 -20.30
N HIS A 114 19.04 34.44 -19.73
CA HIS A 114 20.11 33.48 -20.01
C HIS A 114 20.18 33.07 -21.49
N LEU A 115 19.02 32.88 -22.12
CA LEU A 115 18.91 32.40 -23.51
C LEU A 115 18.77 33.53 -24.55
N GLY A 116 18.78 34.80 -24.14
CA GLY A 116 18.60 35.95 -25.03
C GLY A 116 17.22 36.01 -25.70
N ILE A 117 16.18 35.48 -25.05
CA ILE A 117 14.79 35.50 -25.55
C ILE A 117 13.84 36.08 -24.50
N SER A 118 12.64 36.53 -24.92
CA SER A 118 11.68 37.09 -23.96
C SER A 118 11.10 36.02 -23.03
N GLN A 119 10.74 36.41 -21.81
CA GLN A 119 10.01 35.54 -20.86
C GLN A 119 8.74 34.93 -21.49
N MET A 120 8.01 35.71 -22.30
CA MET A 120 6.84 35.21 -23.04
C MET A 120 7.18 34.13 -24.06
N HIS A 121 8.36 34.19 -24.68
CA HIS A 121 8.84 33.14 -25.57
C HIS A 121 9.13 31.85 -24.76
N VAL A 122 9.84 31.98 -23.64
CA VAL A 122 10.09 30.85 -22.72
C VAL A 122 8.78 30.22 -22.24
N SER A 123 7.80 31.05 -21.84
CA SER A 123 6.48 30.58 -21.43
C SER A 123 5.81 29.77 -22.53
N ARG A 124 5.81 30.26 -23.78
CA ARG A 124 5.19 29.56 -24.91
C ARG A 124 5.88 28.22 -25.18
N ILE A 125 7.21 28.16 -25.10
CA ILE A 125 7.96 26.91 -25.25
C ILE A 125 7.54 25.93 -24.16
N LEU A 126 7.63 26.31 -22.89
CA LEU A 126 7.28 25.46 -21.75
C LEU A 126 5.84 24.95 -21.83
N SER A 127 4.87 25.82 -22.15
CA SER A 127 3.47 25.40 -22.28
C SER A 127 3.28 24.34 -23.36
N ARG A 128 3.93 24.50 -24.53
CA ARG A 128 3.87 23.52 -25.62
C ARG A 128 4.51 22.19 -25.20
N LEU A 129 5.67 22.26 -24.56
CA LEU A 129 6.46 21.12 -24.11
C LEU A 129 5.71 20.29 -23.06
N LEU A 130 5.18 20.95 -22.03
CA LEU A 130 4.42 20.31 -20.96
C LEU A 130 3.11 19.71 -21.48
N THR A 131 2.45 20.37 -22.44
CA THR A 131 1.26 19.80 -23.09
C THR A 131 1.61 18.51 -23.84
N LYS A 132 2.71 18.53 -24.62
CA LYS A 132 3.19 17.37 -25.35
C LYS A 132 3.52 16.21 -24.41
N LEU A 133 4.36 16.45 -23.40
CA LEU A 133 4.73 15.43 -22.41
C LEU A 133 3.50 14.82 -21.74
N ARG A 134 2.52 15.64 -21.35
CA ARG A 134 1.28 15.17 -20.74
C ARG A 134 0.45 14.29 -21.69
N THR A 135 0.31 14.69 -22.96
CA THR A 135 -0.41 13.90 -23.96
C THR A 135 0.30 12.56 -24.21
N ASP A 136 1.63 12.57 -24.33
CA ASP A 136 2.41 11.37 -24.60
C ASP A 136 2.33 10.38 -23.41
N MET A 137 2.38 10.87 -22.16
CA MET A 137 2.18 10.04 -20.96
C MET A 137 0.80 9.38 -20.92
N LEU A 138 -0.26 10.09 -21.35
CA LEU A 138 -1.63 9.55 -21.37
C LEU A 138 -1.86 8.55 -22.50
N THR A 139 -1.02 8.57 -23.54
CA THR A 139 -1.14 7.68 -24.71
C THR A 139 -0.36 6.37 -24.52
N GLN A 140 0.59 6.32 -23.57
CA GLN A 140 1.36 5.11 -23.23
C GLN A 140 0.68 4.18 -22.20
N LYS A 141 -0.59 4.42 -21.85
CA LYS A 141 -1.39 3.51 -21.01
C LYS A 141 -1.94 2.32 -21.79
#